data_AF-A0A3B8W0A2-F1
#
_entry.id   AF-A0A3B8W0A2-F1
#
_cell.length_a   1.000
_cell.length_b   1.000
_cell.length_c   1.000
_cell.angle_alpha   90.00
_cell.angle_beta   90.00
_cell.angle_gamma   90.00
#
_symmetry.space_group_name_H-M   'P 1'
#
loop_
_entity.id
_entity.type
_entity.pdbx_description
1 polymer ?
#
loop_
_entity_poly.entity_id
_entity_poly.type
_entity_poly.pdbx_seq_one_letter_code
_entity_poly.pdbx_strand_id
1 'polypeptide(L)'
;MNRTILNLLMLFISASVFAQNGNEIICRLGFNYELSKADSWGKDLPVVKNITPYTQAATSGLRINDIILEIDGVSTSSITEAEIEDLFNLRGNNDVIVTVQNFNSPSKQILLKKECKQAKAISESDLASAFSFYSLESTNNQAFACPYKTIADYTTNLSNYHSFAFTTIDDANFELETAINNTIKKELLSKGLVYDPDQPDIIIQTFYYFDKNPNFSSVSSKNKNQKQYRFNPVTKSMEAFPFLPIESPESDAEYLLQYGFRLIDRKSSQTGQLKIIWECESNELLTKSMSINEYARINTPLMLMQFPVIKYGRNPYYLAKSKAYNYTGLHYDINNLSEIVAVDKNSPAYNAGIRKGDVVEKINKTKMNHSAEEFSAAYKRFITETMPFRDPDTRFTDNNGFMRCMFWSEGFYPEIAKAFTKNEYLPAFSYLYKFAPYVDINGENNSNFVIKKGGSKQNLDITPEFRKQATVELK
;
A
#
# COMPACT_ATOMS: atom_id res chain seq x y z
N MET A 1 25.98 -30.58 -0.01
CA MET A 1 24.51 -30.65 0.21
C MET A 1 23.95 -29.22 0.12
N ASN A 2 24.10 -28.39 -0.91
CA ASN A 2 24.25 -28.45 -2.39
C ASN A 2 22.99 -28.86 -3.16
N ARG A 3 22.38 -27.84 -3.81
CA ARG A 3 21.43 -27.86 -4.94
C ARG A 3 19.91 -27.77 -4.74
N THR A 4 19.39 -27.47 -3.55
CA THR A 4 17.92 -27.32 -3.35
C THR A 4 17.42 -25.95 -2.86
N ILE A 5 18.27 -24.91 -2.87
CA ILE A 5 17.90 -23.55 -2.39
C ILE A 5 17.68 -22.55 -3.56
N LEU A 6 17.86 -22.98 -4.82
CA LEU A 6 18.13 -22.06 -5.93
C LEU A 6 16.95 -21.70 -6.86
N ASN A 7 15.71 -22.14 -6.62
CA ASN A 7 14.62 -22.00 -7.61
C ASN A 7 13.33 -21.33 -7.11
N LEU A 8 13.37 -20.48 -6.08
CA LEU A 8 12.16 -19.79 -5.58
C LEU A 8 12.24 -18.26 -5.55
N LEU A 9 12.98 -17.65 -6.50
CA LEU A 9 13.00 -16.19 -6.70
C LEU A 9 12.66 -15.78 -8.14
N MET A 10 11.90 -16.63 -8.85
CA MET A 10 11.40 -16.40 -10.20
C MET A 10 9.99 -16.98 -10.32
N LEU A 11 8.97 -16.18 -9.97
CA LEU A 11 7.53 -16.34 -10.25
C LEU A 11 6.92 -14.99 -9.80
N PHE A 12 6.45 -14.05 -10.61
CA PHE A 12 6.07 -13.99 -12.02
C PHE A 12 6.41 -12.57 -12.55
N ILE A 13 7.25 -12.49 -13.57
CA ILE A 13 6.86 -11.79 -14.79
C ILE A 13 6.34 -12.93 -15.65
N SER A 14 5.03 -13.04 -15.85
CA SER A 14 4.47 -13.98 -16.82
C SER A 14 5.06 -13.63 -18.19
N ALA A 15 6.08 -14.38 -18.58
CA ALA A 15 6.61 -14.36 -19.92
C ALA A 15 5.60 -15.08 -20.83
N SER A 16 4.65 -14.32 -21.37
CA SER A 16 4.29 -14.52 -22.76
C SER A 16 5.54 -14.15 -23.55
N VAL A 17 6.35 -15.14 -23.91
CA VAL A 17 7.45 -14.96 -24.86
C VAL A 17 6.82 -14.75 -26.23
N PHE A 18 6.40 -13.53 -26.49
CA PHE A 18 6.48 -12.95 -27.81
C PHE A 18 7.74 -12.10 -27.79
N ALA A 19 8.59 -12.25 -28.82
CA ALA A 19 9.62 -11.26 -29.09
C ALA A 19 8.91 -9.91 -29.32
N GLN A 20 8.76 -9.12 -28.25
CA GLN A 20 8.08 -7.83 -28.32
C GLN A 20 9.01 -6.84 -29.01
N ASN A 21 8.52 -6.25 -30.10
CA ASN A 21 9.20 -5.16 -30.80
C ASN A 21 9.50 -4.04 -29.78
N GLY A 22 10.75 -3.58 -29.71
CA GLY A 22 11.22 -2.57 -28.73
C GLY A 22 10.55 -1.18 -28.80
N ASN A 23 9.57 -0.99 -29.70
CA ASN A 23 8.75 0.22 -29.84
C ASN A 23 7.33 0.07 -29.28
N GLU A 24 6.99 -1.06 -28.67
CA GLU A 24 5.67 -1.25 -28.05
C GLU A 24 5.45 -0.26 -26.89
N ILE A 25 4.29 0.38 -26.86
CA ILE A 25 3.87 1.31 -25.81
C ILE A 25 2.86 0.57 -24.93
N ILE A 26 3.14 0.50 -23.64
CA ILE A 26 2.26 -0.09 -22.63
C ILE A 26 1.63 1.07 -21.84
N CYS A 27 0.30 1.08 -21.80
CA CYS A 27 -0.47 2.05 -21.03
C CYS A 27 -1.08 1.39 -19.80
N ARG A 28 -1.12 2.10 -18.67
CA ARG A 28 -1.78 1.67 -17.44
C ARG A 28 -2.77 2.73 -16.99
N LEU A 29 -3.86 2.29 -16.35
CA LEU A 29 -4.89 3.18 -15.85
C LEU A 29 -4.50 3.91 -14.56
N GLY A 30 -3.59 3.33 -13.77
CA GLY A 30 -3.24 3.84 -12.44
C GLY A 30 -4.20 3.41 -11.33
N PHE A 31 -5.14 2.51 -11.59
CA PHE A 31 -6.02 1.87 -10.60
C PHE A 31 -6.34 0.44 -11.01
N ASN A 32 -6.83 -0.36 -10.07
CA ASN A 32 -7.36 -1.70 -10.30
C ASN A 32 -8.83 -1.76 -9.87
N TYR A 33 -9.62 -2.58 -10.54
CA TYR A 33 -11.01 -2.89 -10.19
C TYR A 33 -11.21 -4.40 -10.10
N GLU A 34 -12.33 -4.83 -9.53
CA GLU A 34 -12.85 -6.19 -9.65
C GLU A 34 -14.34 -6.14 -9.95
N LEU A 35 -14.89 -7.17 -10.60
CA LEU A 35 -16.34 -7.34 -10.67
C LEU A 35 -16.87 -7.71 -9.29
N SER A 36 -17.71 -6.86 -8.72
CA SER A 36 -18.23 -7.05 -7.36
C SER A 36 -19.17 -8.24 -7.32
N LYS A 37 -18.95 -9.11 -6.33
CA LYS A 37 -19.89 -10.21 -6.01
C LYS A 37 -20.87 -9.83 -4.90
N ALA A 38 -20.79 -8.60 -4.39
CA ALA A 38 -21.60 -8.14 -3.27
C ALA A 38 -22.96 -7.65 -3.77
N ASP A 39 -24.03 -8.36 -3.41
CA ASP A 39 -25.41 -7.94 -3.62
C ASP A 39 -25.69 -6.53 -3.06
N SER A 40 -25.00 -6.16 -1.97
CA SER A 40 -25.15 -4.88 -1.29
C SER A 40 -24.43 -3.71 -1.96
N TRP A 41 -23.52 -3.96 -2.91
CA TRP A 41 -22.71 -2.90 -3.53
C TRP A 41 -22.22 -3.27 -4.95
N GLY A 42 -22.93 -2.77 -5.96
CA GLY A 42 -22.50 -2.84 -7.36
C GLY A 42 -22.37 -4.26 -7.91
N LYS A 43 -23.24 -5.19 -7.52
CA LYS A 43 -23.21 -6.59 -7.98
C LYS A 43 -23.01 -6.68 -9.50
N ASP A 44 -22.05 -7.50 -9.91
CA ASP A 44 -21.67 -7.76 -11.30
C ASP A 44 -21.15 -6.54 -12.07
N LEU A 45 -20.89 -5.41 -11.37
CA LEU A 45 -20.28 -4.20 -11.94
C LEU A 45 -18.83 -4.05 -11.46
N PRO A 46 -17.97 -3.36 -12.23
CA PRO A 46 -16.62 -3.03 -11.80
C PRO A 46 -16.63 -2.11 -10.58
N VAL A 47 -15.92 -2.50 -9.53
CA VAL A 47 -15.72 -1.70 -8.32
C VAL A 47 -14.23 -1.46 -8.13
N VAL A 48 -13.84 -0.19 -7.95
CA VAL A 48 -12.44 0.21 -7.75
C VAL A 48 -11.89 -0.39 -6.46
N LYS A 49 -10.79 -1.13 -6.54
CA LYS A 49 -10.16 -1.80 -5.38
C LYS A 49 -8.93 -1.07 -4.86
N ASN A 50 -8.15 -0.51 -5.75
CA ASN A 50 -6.92 0.20 -5.40
C ASN A 50 -6.63 1.30 -6.41
N ILE A 51 -6.04 2.40 -5.95
CA ILE A 51 -5.55 3.50 -6.77
C ILE A 51 -4.06 3.66 -6.50
N THR A 52 -3.27 3.60 -7.56
CA THR A 52 -1.80 3.65 -7.47
C THR A 52 -1.39 5.10 -7.17
N PRO A 53 -0.61 5.34 -6.10
CA PRO A 53 -0.12 6.69 -5.78
C PRO A 53 0.73 7.30 -6.89
N TYR A 54 0.76 8.62 -6.95
CA TYR A 54 1.49 9.41 -7.96
C TYR A 54 1.05 9.18 -9.41
N THR A 55 -0.10 8.55 -9.61
CA THR A 55 -0.69 8.37 -10.95
C THR A 55 -1.76 9.40 -11.26
N GLN A 56 -2.13 9.52 -12.54
CA GLN A 56 -3.22 10.38 -12.96
C GLN A 56 -4.55 9.98 -12.29
N ALA A 57 -4.84 8.68 -12.15
CA ALA A 57 -6.03 8.19 -11.46
C ALA A 57 -6.11 8.72 -10.01
N ALA A 58 -4.99 8.80 -9.29
CA ALA A 58 -4.94 9.32 -7.92
C ALA A 58 -5.34 10.80 -7.79
N THR A 59 -5.28 11.57 -8.88
CA THR A 59 -5.63 13.00 -8.89
C THR A 59 -6.95 13.30 -9.61
N SER A 60 -7.55 12.31 -10.25
CA SER A 60 -8.80 12.43 -11.02
C SER A 60 -10.05 12.63 -10.15
N GLY A 61 -9.96 12.29 -8.86
CA GLY A 61 -11.11 12.25 -7.94
C GLY A 61 -11.88 10.93 -7.96
N LEU A 62 -11.36 9.89 -8.61
CA LEU A 62 -11.76 8.49 -8.45
C LEU A 62 -11.44 8.03 -7.01
N ARG A 63 -12.28 7.19 -6.42
CA ARG A 63 -12.10 6.67 -5.06
C ARG A 63 -12.19 5.14 -5.02
N ILE A 64 -11.57 4.56 -4.00
CA ILE A 64 -11.75 3.14 -3.69
C ILE A 64 -13.22 2.91 -3.35
N ASN A 65 -13.78 1.80 -3.86
CA ASN A 65 -15.18 1.39 -3.82
C ASN A 65 -16.15 2.19 -4.73
N ASP A 66 -15.66 3.08 -5.59
CA ASP A 66 -16.51 3.62 -6.66
C ASP A 66 -16.99 2.48 -7.57
N ILE A 67 -18.30 2.46 -7.87
CA ILE A 67 -18.92 1.55 -8.84
C ILE A 67 -18.83 2.21 -10.21
N ILE A 68 -18.23 1.56 -11.20
CA ILE A 68 -18.11 2.08 -12.57
C ILE A 68 -19.35 1.66 -13.35
N LEU A 69 -20.22 2.62 -13.64
CA LEU A 69 -21.48 2.42 -14.37
C LEU A 69 -21.28 2.46 -15.89
N GLU A 70 -20.38 3.30 -16.37
CA GLU A 70 -20.10 3.48 -17.80
C GLU A 70 -18.62 3.74 -18.05
N ILE A 71 -18.15 3.33 -19.24
CA ILE A 71 -16.81 3.63 -19.77
C ILE A 71 -17.00 4.20 -21.18
N ASP A 72 -16.57 5.44 -21.40
CA ASP A 72 -16.76 6.20 -22.64
C ASP A 72 -18.22 6.18 -23.13
N GLY A 73 -19.17 6.24 -22.19
CA GLY A 73 -20.61 6.23 -22.44
C GLY A 73 -21.23 4.85 -22.68
N VAL A 74 -20.43 3.77 -22.67
CA VAL A 74 -20.92 2.39 -22.76
C VAL A 74 -21.22 1.87 -21.36
N SER A 75 -22.45 1.40 -21.12
CA SER A 75 -22.82 0.84 -19.82
C SER A 75 -22.08 -0.47 -19.53
N THR A 76 -21.50 -0.56 -18.34
CA THR A 76 -20.78 -1.77 -17.87
C THR A 76 -21.74 -2.92 -17.54
N SER A 77 -23.02 -2.62 -17.26
CA SER A 77 -24.04 -3.62 -16.95
C SER A 77 -24.45 -4.50 -18.14
N SER A 78 -24.17 -4.05 -19.37
CA SER A 78 -24.60 -4.70 -20.61
C SER A 78 -23.47 -5.43 -21.36
N ILE A 79 -22.29 -5.53 -20.76
CA ILE A 79 -21.08 -6.05 -21.41
C ILE A 79 -20.33 -7.03 -20.50
N THR A 80 -19.46 -7.83 -21.10
CA THR A 80 -18.62 -8.83 -20.42
C THR A 80 -17.37 -8.20 -19.79
N GLU A 81 -16.73 -8.93 -18.87
CA GLU A 81 -15.45 -8.52 -18.27
C GLU A 81 -14.37 -8.25 -19.33
N ALA A 82 -14.31 -9.07 -20.37
CA ALA A 82 -13.36 -8.90 -21.47
C ALA A 82 -13.62 -7.61 -22.27
N GLU A 83 -14.89 -7.28 -22.53
CA GLU A 83 -15.26 -6.02 -23.20
C GLU A 83 -14.95 -4.80 -22.33
N ILE A 84 -15.09 -4.90 -21.01
CA ILE A 84 -14.69 -3.86 -20.06
C ILE A 84 -13.16 -3.64 -20.13
N GLU A 85 -12.37 -4.73 -20.16
CA GLU A 85 -10.92 -4.64 -20.34
C GLU A 85 -10.55 -3.99 -21.68
N ASP A 86 -11.26 -4.34 -22.77
CA ASP A 86 -11.04 -3.77 -24.09
C ASP A 86 -11.35 -2.26 -24.12
N LEU A 87 -12.45 -1.82 -23.50
CA LEU A 87 -12.82 -0.40 -23.39
C LEU A 87 -11.73 0.41 -22.67
N PHE A 88 -11.22 -0.12 -21.55
CA PHE A 88 -10.11 0.53 -20.86
C PHE A 88 -8.80 0.55 -21.65
N ASN A 89 -8.63 -0.37 -22.60
CA ASN A 89 -7.39 -0.53 -23.37
C ASN A 89 -7.50 -0.13 -24.85
N LEU A 90 -8.55 0.63 -25.22
CA LEU A 90 -8.74 1.14 -26.59
C LEU A 90 -7.47 1.83 -27.10
N ARG A 91 -6.95 1.32 -28.23
CA ARG A 91 -5.71 1.81 -28.85
C ARG A 91 -5.88 3.24 -29.36
N GLY A 92 -4.86 4.07 -29.13
CA GLY A 92 -4.83 5.45 -29.58
C GLY A 92 -5.65 6.42 -28.72
N ASN A 93 -6.49 5.92 -27.81
CA ASN A 93 -7.16 6.74 -26.81
C ASN A 93 -6.44 6.65 -25.45
N ASN A 94 -5.84 7.76 -25.02
CA ASN A 94 -5.19 7.87 -23.72
C ASN A 94 -6.10 8.45 -22.64
N ASP A 95 -7.28 8.93 -23.02
CA ASP A 95 -8.22 9.59 -22.13
C ASP A 95 -9.49 8.74 -22.05
N VAL A 96 -9.86 8.29 -20.85
CA VAL A 96 -11.04 7.45 -20.62
C VAL A 96 -11.99 8.21 -19.72
N ILE A 97 -13.25 8.35 -20.12
CA ILE A 97 -14.30 8.93 -19.29
C ILE A 97 -15.03 7.80 -18.59
N VAL A 98 -15.02 7.80 -17.26
CA VAL A 98 -15.81 6.85 -16.47
C VAL A 98 -16.96 7.58 -15.79
N THR A 99 -18.16 6.99 -15.84
CA THR A 99 -19.29 7.41 -15.01
C THR A 99 -19.31 6.51 -13.78
N VAL A 100 -19.20 7.09 -12.58
CA VAL A 100 -19.15 6.34 -11.31
C VAL A 100 -20.30 6.67 -10.38
N GLN A 101 -20.66 5.70 -9.54
CA GLN A 101 -21.59 5.83 -8.41
C GLN A 101 -20.86 5.55 -7.10
N ASN A 102 -21.17 6.32 -6.05
CA ASN A 102 -20.75 6.09 -4.67
C ASN A 102 -21.75 6.70 -3.68
N PHE A 103 -21.43 6.70 -2.38
CA PHE A 103 -22.29 7.27 -1.35
C PHE A 103 -22.60 8.77 -1.52
N ASN A 104 -21.69 9.53 -2.14
CA ASN A 104 -21.82 10.97 -2.29
C ASN A 104 -22.55 11.38 -3.57
N SER A 105 -22.54 10.53 -4.60
CA SER A 105 -23.19 10.84 -5.87
C SER A 105 -23.78 9.59 -6.53
N PRO A 106 -25.05 9.63 -6.98
CA PRO A 106 -25.64 8.55 -7.75
C PRO A 106 -24.99 8.40 -9.14
N SER A 107 -24.39 9.48 -9.66
CA SER A 107 -23.64 9.47 -10.92
C SER A 107 -22.65 10.64 -10.95
N LYS A 108 -21.41 10.39 -11.35
CA LYS A 108 -20.36 11.39 -11.52
C LYS A 108 -19.44 10.97 -12.66
N GLN A 109 -19.22 11.85 -13.64
CA GLN A 109 -18.22 11.63 -14.67
C GLN A 109 -16.82 12.03 -14.20
N ILE A 110 -15.82 11.21 -14.54
CA ILE A 110 -14.42 11.41 -14.21
C ILE A 110 -13.58 11.14 -15.46
N LEU A 111 -12.73 12.09 -15.82
CA LEU A 111 -11.73 11.93 -16.87
C LEU A 111 -10.46 11.26 -16.28
N LEU A 112 -10.11 10.10 -16.81
CA LEU A 112 -8.92 9.35 -16.47
C LEU A 112 -7.91 9.44 -17.60
N LYS A 113 -6.65 9.73 -17.27
CA LYS A 113 -5.56 9.76 -18.24
C LYS A 113 -4.67 8.54 -18.04
N LYS A 114 -4.47 7.77 -19.11
CA LYS A 114 -3.59 6.59 -19.11
C LYS A 114 -2.13 7.02 -18.98
N GLU A 115 -1.37 6.20 -18.28
CA GLU A 115 0.08 6.35 -18.13
C GLU A 115 0.78 5.40 -19.09
N CYS A 116 1.32 5.97 -20.17
CA CYS A 116 1.91 5.22 -21.25
C CYS A 116 3.44 5.32 -21.21
N LYS A 117 4.12 4.17 -21.23
CA LYS A 117 5.58 4.07 -21.32
C LYS A 117 6.00 3.05 -22.36
N GLN A 118 7.24 3.15 -22.84
CA GLN A 118 7.79 2.09 -23.70
C GLN A 118 7.87 0.77 -22.93
N ALA A 119 7.61 -0.35 -23.58
CA ALA A 119 7.64 -1.68 -22.95
C ALA A 119 8.98 -1.97 -22.26
N LYS A 120 10.08 -1.52 -22.88
CA LYS A 120 11.45 -1.64 -22.36
C LYS A 120 11.80 -0.65 -21.24
N ALA A 121 10.91 0.27 -20.87
CA ALA A 121 11.20 1.30 -19.87
C ALA A 121 11.01 0.80 -18.44
N ILE A 122 12.10 0.77 -17.68
CA ILE A 122 12.10 0.53 -16.24
C ILE A 122 12.23 1.86 -15.49
N SER A 123 11.29 2.15 -14.59
CA SER A 123 11.26 3.40 -13.84
C SER A 123 12.10 3.30 -12.56
N GLU A 124 12.45 4.44 -11.97
CA GLU A 124 13.05 4.49 -10.62
C GLU A 124 12.19 3.83 -9.55
N SER A 125 10.86 3.87 -9.68
CA SER A 125 9.94 3.16 -8.77
C SER A 125 10.09 1.63 -8.89
N ASP A 126 10.26 1.13 -10.11
CA ASP A 126 10.50 -0.30 -10.37
C ASP A 126 11.87 -0.73 -9.82
N LEU A 127 12.91 0.09 -10.07
CA LEU A 127 14.26 -0.13 -9.55
C LEU A 127 14.31 -0.07 -8.02
N ALA A 128 13.60 0.86 -7.38
CA ALA A 128 13.51 0.91 -5.92
C ALA A 128 12.97 -0.42 -5.37
N SER A 129 11.92 -0.97 -5.98
CA SER A 129 11.41 -2.30 -5.62
C SER A 129 12.42 -3.42 -5.85
N ALA A 130 13.16 -3.41 -6.97
CA ALA A 130 14.16 -4.42 -7.27
C ALA A 130 15.35 -4.40 -6.29
N PHE A 131 15.76 -3.19 -5.87
CA PHE A 131 16.89 -2.95 -4.96
C PHE A 131 16.46 -2.69 -3.50
N SER A 132 15.29 -3.19 -3.08
CA SER A 132 14.68 -2.91 -1.78
C SER A 132 15.53 -3.32 -0.57
N PHE A 133 16.41 -4.32 -0.67
CA PHE A 133 17.32 -4.71 0.41
C PHE A 133 18.39 -3.68 0.71
N TYR A 134 18.59 -2.66 -0.13
CA TYR A 134 19.35 -1.49 0.28
C TYR A 134 18.67 -0.74 1.44
N SER A 135 17.33 -0.76 1.52
CA SER A 135 16.54 -0.04 2.51
C SER A 135 15.18 -0.71 2.73
N LEU A 136 15.16 -1.82 3.48
CA LEU A 136 13.90 -2.49 3.82
C LEU A 136 13.05 -1.62 4.76
N GLU A 137 13.66 -0.72 5.51
CA GLU A 137 13.02 0.25 6.40
C GLU A 137 12.07 1.18 5.63
N SER A 138 12.45 1.55 4.41
CA SER A 138 11.67 2.47 3.58
C SER A 138 10.84 1.76 2.51
N THR A 139 11.32 0.62 2.01
CA THR A 139 10.71 -0.13 0.91
C THR A 139 10.52 -1.59 1.26
N ASN A 140 9.31 -1.94 1.68
CA ASN A 140 8.92 -3.30 2.02
C ASN A 140 7.41 -3.50 1.87
N ASN A 141 7.03 -4.76 1.80
CA ASN A 141 5.64 -5.19 1.87
C ASN A 141 5.49 -6.12 3.08
N GLN A 142 4.60 -5.76 4.01
CA GLN A 142 4.34 -6.54 5.21
C GLN A 142 2.87 -6.89 5.30
N ALA A 143 2.61 -8.17 5.52
CA ALA A 143 1.26 -8.66 5.68
C ALA A 143 0.94 -8.88 7.15
N PHE A 144 -0.30 -8.58 7.54
CA PHE A 144 -0.78 -8.74 8.91
C PHE A 144 -2.26 -9.10 8.91
N ALA A 145 -2.69 -9.82 9.95
CA ALA A 145 -4.08 -10.12 10.20
C ALA A 145 -4.57 -9.36 11.44
N CYS A 146 -5.86 -9.05 11.47
CA CYS A 146 -6.50 -8.46 12.65
C CYS A 146 -7.65 -9.37 13.12
N PRO A 147 -7.90 -9.51 14.43
CA PRO A 147 -8.94 -10.40 14.97
C PRO A 147 -10.35 -9.78 14.84
N TYR A 148 -10.66 -9.27 13.65
CA TYR A 148 -11.94 -8.64 13.36
C TYR A 148 -12.95 -9.71 12.95
N LYS A 149 -14.19 -9.52 13.39
CA LYS A 149 -15.36 -10.24 12.90
C LYS A 149 -16.33 -9.23 12.33
N THR A 150 -16.64 -9.38 11.05
CA THR A 150 -17.52 -8.48 10.31
C THR A 150 -18.77 -9.23 9.87
N ILE A 151 -19.93 -8.63 10.12
CA ILE A 151 -21.25 -9.14 9.76
C ILE A 151 -21.95 -8.04 8.96
N ALA A 152 -22.62 -8.38 7.86
CA ALA A 152 -23.50 -7.44 7.16
C ALA A 152 -24.75 -8.12 6.64
N ASP A 153 -25.75 -7.28 6.37
CA ASP A 153 -26.88 -7.66 5.55
C ASP A 153 -26.50 -7.56 4.07
N TYR A 154 -26.41 -8.71 3.41
CA TYR A 154 -26.08 -8.79 1.98
C TYR A 154 -27.27 -8.40 1.08
N THR A 155 -28.50 -8.39 1.59
CA THR A 155 -29.70 -8.12 0.78
C THR A 155 -29.98 -6.64 0.58
N THR A 156 -29.43 -5.80 1.46
CA THR A 156 -29.65 -4.36 1.43
C THR A 156 -28.68 -3.70 0.47
N ASN A 157 -29.20 -3.03 -0.56
CA ASN A 157 -28.39 -2.17 -1.42
C ASN A 157 -27.93 -0.93 -0.63
N LEU A 158 -26.64 -0.89 -0.29
CA LEU A 158 -26.04 0.16 0.52
C LEU A 158 -25.93 1.50 -0.22
N SER A 159 -26.03 1.52 -1.55
CA SER A 159 -26.02 2.78 -2.33
C SER A 159 -27.22 3.70 -2.05
N ASN A 160 -28.24 3.20 -1.35
CA ASN A 160 -29.42 3.95 -0.92
C ASN A 160 -29.21 4.75 0.39
N TYR A 161 -28.07 4.58 1.06
CA TYR A 161 -27.76 5.27 2.31
C TYR A 161 -26.78 6.40 2.03
N HIS A 162 -27.10 7.62 2.45
CA HIS A 162 -26.28 8.80 2.19
C HIS A 162 -25.84 9.51 3.45
N SER A 163 -26.56 9.31 4.56
CA SER A 163 -26.34 10.04 5.80
C SER A 163 -26.23 9.15 7.03
N PHE A 164 -25.54 9.64 8.07
CA PHE A 164 -25.38 8.94 9.33
C PHE A 164 -25.38 9.88 10.55
N ALA A 165 -25.77 9.33 11.69
CA ALA A 165 -25.60 9.94 13.02
C ALA A 165 -25.08 8.91 14.01
N PHE A 166 -24.72 9.37 15.22
CA PHE A 166 -24.36 8.50 16.34
C PHE A 166 -25.53 8.40 17.32
N THR A 167 -25.58 7.30 18.07
CA THR A 167 -26.40 7.23 19.28
C THR A 167 -25.98 8.28 20.31
N THR A 168 -26.86 8.57 21.27
CA THR A 168 -26.54 9.43 22.41
C THR A 168 -25.34 8.87 23.17
N ILE A 169 -24.43 9.76 23.54
CA ILE A 169 -23.23 9.42 24.30
C ILE A 169 -23.60 9.23 25.78
N ASP A 170 -22.97 8.25 26.43
CA ASP A 170 -23.02 8.13 27.90
C ASP A 170 -22.15 9.23 28.55
N ASP A 171 -22.76 10.03 29.42
CA ASP A 171 -22.09 11.12 30.14
C ASP A 171 -20.86 10.63 30.93
N ALA A 172 -20.90 9.40 31.44
CA ALA A 172 -19.77 8.81 32.18
C ALA A 172 -18.55 8.53 31.28
N ASN A 173 -18.75 8.40 29.97
CA ASN A 173 -17.74 8.06 28.98
C ASN A 173 -17.57 9.13 27.90
N PHE A 174 -18.02 10.36 28.16
CA PHE A 174 -18.17 11.41 27.15
C PHE A 174 -16.90 11.65 26.30
N GLU A 175 -15.74 11.77 26.93
CA GLU A 175 -14.47 12.03 26.22
C GLU A 175 -14.06 10.86 25.31
N LEU A 176 -14.19 9.63 25.81
CA LEU A 176 -13.83 8.42 25.07
C LEU A 176 -14.75 8.22 23.87
N GLU A 177 -16.07 8.26 24.09
CA GLU A 177 -17.05 8.07 23.02
C GLU A 177 -16.97 9.18 21.97
N THR A 178 -16.74 10.43 22.40
CA THR A 178 -16.52 11.55 21.47
C THR A 178 -15.31 11.29 20.57
N ALA A 179 -14.20 10.79 21.12
CA ALA A 179 -13.00 10.49 20.34
C ALA A 179 -13.21 9.32 19.36
N ILE A 180 -13.91 8.26 19.79
CA ILE A 180 -14.31 7.13 18.95
C ILE A 180 -15.22 7.60 17.81
N ASN A 181 -16.29 8.33 18.13
CA ASN A 181 -17.26 8.84 17.17
C ASN A 181 -16.59 9.78 16.16
N ASN A 182 -15.67 10.64 16.58
CA ASN A 182 -14.90 11.49 15.67
C ASN A 182 -14.03 10.68 14.70
N THR A 183 -13.44 9.57 15.17
CA THR A 183 -12.66 8.67 14.31
C THR A 183 -13.57 8.01 13.26
N ILE A 184 -14.69 7.42 13.68
CA ILE A 184 -15.65 6.78 12.76
C ILE A 184 -16.22 7.81 11.78
N LYS A 185 -16.59 9.00 12.27
CA LYS A 185 -17.11 10.11 11.46
C LYS A 185 -16.15 10.47 10.34
N LYS A 186 -14.86 10.67 10.66
CA LYS A 186 -13.84 11.00 9.66
C LYS A 186 -13.76 9.95 8.54
N GLU A 187 -13.79 8.68 8.90
CA GLU A 187 -13.70 7.58 7.94
C GLU A 187 -14.95 7.47 7.05
N LEU A 188 -16.15 7.61 7.62
CA LEU A 188 -17.40 7.56 6.84
C LEU A 188 -17.57 8.79 5.93
N LEU A 189 -17.18 9.98 6.39
CA LEU A 189 -17.12 11.18 5.54
C LEU A 189 -16.14 10.97 4.37
N SER A 190 -14.99 10.32 4.60
CA SER A 190 -14.03 10.03 3.53
C SER A 190 -14.58 9.10 2.45
N LYS A 191 -15.52 8.22 2.82
CA LYS A 191 -16.26 7.32 1.92
C LYS A 191 -17.40 8.01 1.18
N GLY A 192 -17.75 9.25 1.54
CA GLY A 192 -18.77 10.03 0.86
C GLY A 192 -20.14 10.05 1.53
N LEU A 193 -20.29 9.46 2.72
CA LEU A 193 -21.48 9.67 3.54
C LEU A 193 -21.46 11.06 4.18
N VAL A 194 -22.62 11.56 4.56
CA VAL A 194 -22.81 12.87 5.20
C VAL A 194 -23.25 12.70 6.65
N TYR A 195 -22.74 13.53 7.55
CA TYR A 195 -23.22 13.54 8.93
C TYR A 195 -24.51 14.35 9.03
N ASP A 196 -25.60 13.71 9.44
CA ASP A 196 -26.92 14.34 9.66
C ASP A 196 -27.48 13.87 11.01
N PRO A 197 -27.42 14.69 12.07
CA PRO A 197 -27.93 14.32 13.39
C PRO A 197 -29.46 14.32 13.47
N ASP A 198 -30.15 15.00 12.55
CA ASP A 198 -31.60 15.20 12.61
C ASP A 198 -32.33 14.12 11.81
N GLN A 199 -31.86 13.86 10.58
CA GLN A 199 -32.48 12.91 9.67
C GLN A 199 -31.53 11.87 9.03
N PRO A 200 -30.76 11.10 9.82
CA PRO A 200 -29.83 10.14 9.25
C PRO A 200 -30.53 8.96 8.55
N ASP A 201 -29.86 8.31 7.60
CA ASP A 201 -30.25 6.99 7.08
C ASP A 201 -29.71 5.88 7.99
N ILE A 202 -28.51 6.10 8.56
CA ILE A 202 -27.76 5.15 9.39
C ILE A 202 -27.58 5.69 10.80
N ILE A 203 -27.93 4.90 11.81
CA ILE A 203 -27.55 5.16 13.20
C ILE A 203 -26.33 4.31 13.54
N ILE A 204 -25.27 4.95 14.05
CA ILE A 204 -24.05 4.29 14.50
C ILE A 204 -24.10 4.10 16.00
N GLN A 205 -23.90 2.85 16.42
CA GLN A 205 -23.76 2.47 17.82
C GLN A 205 -22.39 1.84 18.05
N THR A 206 -21.66 2.32 19.05
CA THR A 206 -20.34 1.81 19.45
C THR A 206 -20.46 0.95 20.70
N PHE A 207 -19.54 0.00 20.87
CA PHE A 207 -19.41 -0.81 22.08
C PHE A 207 -17.95 -1.19 22.30
N TYR A 208 -17.56 -1.29 23.57
CA TYR A 208 -16.17 -1.55 23.94
C TYR A 208 -16.05 -2.13 25.34
N TYR A 209 -14.93 -2.79 25.60
CA TYR A 209 -14.55 -3.36 26.89
C TYR A 209 -13.03 -3.35 27.02
N PHE A 210 -12.52 -3.06 28.21
CA PHE A 210 -11.11 -3.21 28.54
C PHE A 210 -10.95 -3.53 30.01
N ASP A 211 -10.30 -4.66 30.30
CA ASP A 211 -10.03 -5.06 31.68
C ASP A 211 -8.82 -6.01 31.76
N LYS A 212 -8.34 -6.24 32.97
CA LYS A 212 -7.39 -7.31 33.27
C LYS A 212 -8.03 -8.66 33.03
N ASN A 213 -7.26 -9.57 32.44
CA ASN A 213 -7.69 -10.93 32.21
C ASN A 213 -7.60 -11.76 33.51
N PRO A 214 -8.72 -12.26 34.07
CA PRO A 214 -8.70 -13.12 35.25
C PRO A 214 -8.03 -14.47 34.99
N ASN A 215 -7.95 -14.91 33.73
CA ASN A 215 -7.34 -16.19 33.32
C ASN A 215 -5.83 -16.09 33.05
N PHE A 216 -5.22 -14.91 33.23
CA PHE A 216 -3.81 -14.70 32.93
C PHE A 216 -2.90 -15.57 33.83
N SER A 217 -1.99 -16.30 33.20
CA SER A 217 -0.92 -17.02 33.90
C SER A 217 0.44 -16.62 33.38
N SER A 218 1.27 -16.07 34.28
CA SER A 218 2.60 -15.57 33.95
C SER A 218 3.59 -16.68 33.60
N VAL A 219 3.30 -17.93 33.98
CA VAL A 219 4.11 -19.13 33.78
C VAL A 219 3.89 -19.75 32.39
N SER A 220 2.68 -19.64 31.85
CA SER A 220 2.29 -20.26 30.56
C SER A 220 2.64 -19.41 29.33
N SER A 221 2.89 -18.12 29.51
CA SER A 221 2.92 -17.18 28.39
C SER A 221 4.24 -17.23 27.62
N LYS A 222 4.26 -18.11 26.61
CA LYS A 222 5.42 -18.37 25.72
C LYS A 222 5.68 -17.24 24.74
N ASN A 223 4.65 -16.42 24.44
CA ASN A 223 4.68 -15.43 23.36
C ASN A 223 4.91 -13.98 23.82
N LYS A 224 5.27 -13.73 25.10
CA LYS A 224 5.41 -12.35 25.66
C LYS A 224 6.37 -11.45 24.87
N ASN A 225 7.37 -12.04 24.24
CA ASN A 225 8.43 -11.29 23.55
C ASN A 225 8.20 -11.17 22.04
N GLN A 226 7.12 -11.77 21.50
CA GLN A 226 6.84 -11.70 20.07
C GLN A 226 6.14 -10.38 19.72
N LYS A 227 6.89 -9.45 19.13
CA LYS A 227 6.35 -8.19 18.62
C LYS A 227 5.32 -8.47 17.52
N GLN A 228 4.12 -7.92 17.65
CA GLN A 228 3.11 -7.92 16.59
C GLN A 228 3.13 -6.57 15.88
N TYR A 229 3.38 -6.59 14.58
CA TYR A 229 3.39 -5.38 13.77
C TYR A 229 2.04 -5.19 13.07
N ARG A 230 1.49 -3.97 13.11
CA ARG A 230 0.32 -3.58 12.31
C ARG A 230 0.58 -2.26 11.61
N PHE A 231 -0.10 -2.07 10.49
CA PHE A 231 -0.09 -0.77 9.82
C PHE A 231 -0.89 0.23 10.65
N ASN A 232 -0.28 1.36 10.98
CA ASN A 232 -0.95 2.49 11.60
C ASN A 232 -1.38 3.48 10.50
N PRO A 233 -2.70 3.62 10.22
CA PRO A 233 -3.19 4.51 9.17
C PRO A 233 -2.90 6.00 9.42
N VAL A 234 -2.64 6.39 10.69
CA VAL A 234 -2.38 7.77 11.09
C VAL A 234 -0.96 8.19 10.70
N THR A 235 0.03 7.38 11.08
CA THR A 235 1.47 7.63 10.81
C THR A 235 1.89 7.11 9.44
N LYS A 236 1.08 6.23 8.84
CA LYS A 236 1.31 5.53 7.58
C LYS A 236 2.57 4.67 7.61
N SER A 237 2.74 3.89 8.67
CA SER A 237 3.87 2.98 8.89
C SER A 237 3.47 1.70 9.60
N MET A 238 4.29 0.65 9.46
CA MET A 238 4.20 -0.56 10.29
C MET A 238 4.78 -0.27 11.67
N GLU A 239 4.00 -0.54 12.72
CA GLU A 239 4.36 -0.27 14.12
C GLU A 239 4.13 -1.50 14.98
N ALA A 240 4.98 -1.67 16.00
CA ALA A 240 4.82 -2.74 16.96
C ALA A 240 3.78 -2.37 18.01
N PHE A 241 2.86 -3.30 18.28
CA PHE A 241 1.80 -3.14 19.27
C PHE A 241 1.87 -4.25 20.32
N PRO A 242 1.33 -4.03 21.53
CA PRO A 242 1.35 -5.00 22.63
C PRO A 242 0.35 -6.14 22.42
N PHE A 243 0.05 -6.53 21.19
CA PHE A 243 -0.88 -7.60 20.85
C PHE A 243 -0.20 -8.97 20.92
N LEU A 244 -0.98 -10.00 21.19
CA LEU A 244 -0.59 -11.38 20.97
C LEU A 244 -0.99 -11.84 19.56
N PRO A 245 -0.32 -12.86 18.99
CA PRO A 245 -0.81 -13.54 17.79
C PRO A 245 -2.27 -13.97 17.94
N ILE A 246 -3.06 -13.91 16.86
CA ILE A 246 -4.52 -14.23 16.87
C ILE A 246 -4.83 -15.62 17.46
N GLU A 247 -3.96 -16.60 17.22
CA GLU A 247 -4.13 -17.98 17.69
C GLU A 247 -3.58 -18.22 19.11
N SER A 248 -3.23 -17.15 19.83
CA SER A 248 -2.68 -17.28 21.19
C SER A 248 -3.76 -17.70 22.18
N PRO A 249 -3.43 -18.55 23.17
CA PRO A 249 -4.33 -18.84 24.27
C PRO A 249 -4.66 -17.56 25.04
N GLU A 250 -5.91 -17.40 25.46
CA GLU A 250 -6.34 -16.26 26.28
C GLU A 250 -5.51 -16.15 27.58
N SER A 251 -5.12 -17.28 28.19
CA SER A 251 -4.29 -17.31 29.40
C SER A 251 -2.91 -16.63 29.27
N ASP A 252 -2.47 -16.36 28.03
CA ASP A 252 -1.23 -15.65 27.78
C ASP A 252 -1.39 -14.12 27.84
N ALA A 253 -2.62 -13.62 27.74
CA ALA A 253 -2.95 -12.20 27.70
C ALA A 253 -3.13 -11.65 29.12
N GLU A 254 -2.47 -10.54 29.44
CA GLU A 254 -2.65 -9.82 30.71
C GLU A 254 -3.92 -8.97 30.69
N TYR A 255 -4.32 -8.46 29.51
CA TYR A 255 -5.53 -7.66 29.32
C TYR A 255 -6.36 -8.16 28.14
N LEU A 256 -7.67 -7.97 28.24
CA LEU A 256 -8.64 -8.22 27.18
C LEU A 256 -9.17 -6.87 26.69
N LEU A 257 -9.23 -6.69 25.36
CA LEU A 257 -9.83 -5.50 24.75
C LEU A 257 -10.87 -5.93 23.72
N GLN A 258 -12.10 -5.41 23.88
CA GLN A 258 -13.14 -5.47 22.86
C GLN A 258 -13.41 -4.07 22.33
N TYR A 259 -13.54 -3.95 21.02
CA TYR A 259 -13.97 -2.72 20.37
C TYR A 259 -14.80 -3.05 19.13
N GLY A 260 -15.97 -2.45 18.99
CA GLY A 260 -16.81 -2.63 17.83
C GLY A 260 -17.82 -1.52 17.62
N PHE A 261 -18.42 -1.51 16.43
CA PHE A 261 -19.51 -0.62 16.12
C PHE A 261 -20.43 -1.22 15.06
N ARG A 262 -21.69 -0.77 15.09
CA ARG A 262 -22.78 -1.22 14.23
C ARG A 262 -23.34 -0.04 13.46
N LEU A 263 -23.66 -0.28 12.20
CA LEU A 263 -24.45 0.59 11.35
C LEU A 263 -25.86 0.00 11.32
N ILE A 264 -26.82 0.77 11.81
CA ILE A 264 -28.22 0.37 11.97
C ILE A 264 -29.08 1.17 11.00
N ASP A 265 -29.94 0.49 10.25
CA ASP A 265 -30.92 1.15 9.39
C ASP A 265 -31.98 1.87 10.24
N ARG A 266 -32.02 3.20 10.15
CA ARG A 266 -32.97 4.02 10.91
C ARG A 266 -34.42 3.69 10.59
N LYS A 267 -34.75 3.36 9.33
CA LYS A 267 -36.13 3.06 8.93
C LYS A 267 -36.66 1.85 9.70
N SER A 268 -35.81 0.84 9.90
CA SER A 268 -36.15 -0.33 10.68
C SER A 268 -36.31 0.03 12.18
N SER A 269 -35.47 0.92 12.71
CA SER A 269 -35.62 1.40 14.09
C SER A 269 -36.99 2.06 14.35
N GLN A 270 -37.57 2.74 13.36
CA GLN A 270 -38.91 3.35 13.47
C GLN A 270 -40.04 2.31 13.53
N THR A 271 -39.85 1.12 12.96
CA THR A 271 -40.81 0.00 13.07
C THR A 271 -40.62 -0.83 14.34
N GLY A 272 -39.69 -0.44 15.21
CA GLY A 272 -39.32 -1.18 16.42
C GLY A 272 -38.41 -2.39 16.18
N GLN A 273 -37.96 -2.61 14.93
CA GLN A 273 -37.06 -3.71 14.58
C GLN A 273 -35.65 -3.16 14.32
N LEU A 274 -34.67 -3.52 15.14
CA LEU A 274 -33.28 -3.16 14.87
C LEU A 274 -32.73 -4.00 13.73
N LYS A 275 -32.48 -3.37 12.58
CA LYS A 275 -31.79 -3.98 11.45
C LYS A 275 -30.37 -3.47 11.36
N ILE A 276 -29.42 -4.32 11.73
CA ILE A 276 -27.99 -4.07 11.56
C ILE A 276 -27.64 -4.34 10.11
N ILE A 277 -27.20 -3.31 9.38
CA ILE A 277 -26.79 -3.44 7.97
C ILE A 277 -25.31 -3.79 7.85
N TRP A 278 -24.50 -3.40 8.83
CA TRP A 278 -23.08 -3.74 8.91
C TRP A 278 -22.61 -3.63 10.36
N GLU A 279 -21.76 -4.55 10.80
CA GLU A 279 -21.14 -4.56 12.13
C GLU A 279 -19.73 -5.11 12.01
N CYS A 280 -18.80 -4.50 12.74
CA CYS A 280 -17.47 -5.05 12.90
C CYS A 280 -17.07 -4.96 14.37
N GLU A 281 -16.59 -6.07 14.89
CA GLU A 281 -16.04 -6.19 16.24
C GLU A 281 -14.62 -6.70 16.18
N SER A 282 -13.79 -6.26 17.11
CA SER A 282 -12.45 -6.78 17.37
C SER A 282 -12.36 -7.27 18.80
N ASN A 283 -11.74 -8.45 18.98
CA ASN A 283 -11.40 -9.00 20.29
C ASN A 283 -9.90 -9.22 20.32
N GLU A 284 -9.19 -8.41 21.09
CA GLU A 284 -7.74 -8.37 21.12
C GLU A 284 -7.20 -8.90 22.44
N LEU A 285 -6.13 -9.69 22.35
CA LEU A 285 -5.36 -10.20 23.49
C LEU A 285 -4.10 -9.36 23.65
N LEU A 286 -3.90 -8.75 24.82
CA LEU A 286 -2.83 -7.80 25.05
C LEU A 286 -1.82 -8.27 26.12
N THR A 287 -0.55 -7.97 25.88
CA THR A 287 0.57 -8.15 26.81
C THR A 287 0.80 -6.95 27.73
N LYS A 288 0.28 -5.77 27.36
CA LYS A 288 0.39 -4.52 28.12
C LYS A 288 -0.91 -3.72 27.96
N SER A 289 -1.19 -2.86 28.93
CA SER A 289 -2.33 -1.95 28.86
C SER A 289 -2.25 -1.03 27.63
N MET A 290 -3.39 -0.78 27.00
CA MET A 290 -3.56 0.12 25.85
C MET A 290 -4.91 0.83 25.98
N SER A 291 -4.96 2.13 25.64
CA SER A 291 -6.21 2.88 25.67
C SER A 291 -7.17 2.42 24.56
N ILE A 292 -8.47 2.28 24.88
CA ILE A 292 -9.52 2.05 23.88
C ILE A 292 -9.51 3.15 22.82
N ASN A 293 -9.28 4.41 23.20
CA ASN A 293 -9.20 5.53 22.25
C ASN A 293 -8.05 5.34 21.26
N GLU A 294 -6.87 4.97 21.74
CA GLU A 294 -5.72 4.70 20.89
C GLU A 294 -5.98 3.52 19.94
N TYR A 295 -6.57 2.44 20.48
CA TYR A 295 -6.94 1.27 19.70
C TYR A 295 -7.97 1.62 18.61
N ALA A 296 -9.04 2.34 18.95
CA ALA A 296 -10.07 2.76 18.02
C ALA A 296 -9.50 3.67 16.91
N ARG A 297 -8.62 4.60 17.26
CA ARG A 297 -7.96 5.50 16.30
C ARG A 297 -7.19 4.75 15.20
N ILE A 298 -6.56 3.63 15.56
CA ILE A 298 -5.75 2.82 14.62
C ILE A 298 -6.61 1.80 13.88
N ASN A 299 -7.53 1.13 14.59
CA ASN A 299 -8.26 -0.02 14.06
C ASN A 299 -9.54 0.38 13.32
N THR A 300 -10.19 1.50 13.64
CA THR A 300 -11.42 1.94 12.94
C THR A 300 -11.21 2.12 11.43
N PRO A 301 -10.15 2.80 10.94
CA PRO A 301 -9.91 2.91 9.51
C PRO A 301 -9.72 1.53 8.85
N LEU A 302 -9.02 0.61 9.52
CA LEU A 302 -8.80 -0.76 9.04
C LEU A 302 -10.11 -1.56 8.98
N MET A 303 -10.91 -1.53 10.05
CA MET A 303 -12.23 -2.16 10.10
C MET A 303 -13.14 -1.65 8.98
N LEU A 304 -13.13 -0.34 8.71
CA LEU A 304 -13.92 0.29 7.66
C LEU A 304 -13.38 0.05 6.25
N MET A 305 -12.21 -0.57 6.06
CA MET A 305 -11.79 -1.01 4.71
C MET A 305 -12.75 -2.05 4.12
N GLN A 306 -13.47 -2.81 4.95
CA GLN A 306 -14.49 -3.77 4.54
C GLN A 306 -15.90 -3.18 4.38
N PHE A 307 -16.05 -1.85 4.51
CA PHE A 307 -17.30 -1.15 4.25
C PHE A 307 -17.18 -0.32 2.95
N PRO A 308 -18.08 -0.49 1.96
CA PRO A 308 -19.31 -1.30 2.00
C PRO A 308 -19.15 -2.77 1.56
N VAL A 309 -18.02 -3.13 0.97
CA VAL A 309 -17.80 -4.48 0.41
C VAL A 309 -17.01 -5.34 1.40
N ILE A 310 -17.65 -6.40 1.91
CA ILE A 310 -17.00 -7.38 2.78
C ILE A 310 -16.28 -8.42 1.94
N LYS A 311 -15.00 -8.65 2.25
CA LYS A 311 -14.20 -9.74 1.67
C LYS A 311 -13.97 -10.88 2.67
N TYR A 312 -13.83 -10.54 3.95
CA TYR A 312 -13.53 -11.46 5.04
C TYR A 312 -14.52 -11.27 6.19
N GLY A 313 -15.30 -12.31 6.50
CA GLY A 313 -16.17 -12.28 7.69
C GLY A 313 -15.40 -12.39 9.01
N ARG A 314 -14.18 -12.97 8.98
CA ARG A 314 -13.29 -13.11 10.13
C ARG A 314 -11.83 -12.94 9.72
N ASN A 315 -11.02 -12.44 10.64
CA ASN A 315 -9.58 -12.34 10.54
C ASN A 315 -9.09 -11.76 9.19
N PRO A 316 -9.57 -10.57 8.78
CA PRO A 316 -9.17 -9.96 7.52
C PRO A 316 -7.65 -9.85 7.41
N TYR A 317 -7.16 -10.20 6.23
CA TYR A 317 -5.74 -10.19 5.93
C TYR A 317 -5.38 -8.95 5.10
N TYR A 318 -4.45 -8.17 5.62
CA TYR A 318 -4.02 -6.90 5.03
C TYR A 318 -2.60 -7.02 4.49
N LEU A 319 -2.32 -6.24 3.45
CA LEU A 319 -0.99 -6.03 2.91
C LEU A 319 -0.65 -4.54 2.99
N ALA A 320 0.26 -4.19 3.88
CA ALA A 320 0.89 -2.88 3.92
C ALA A 320 2.04 -2.84 2.91
N LYS A 321 2.05 -1.83 2.05
CA LYS A 321 3.11 -1.57 1.09
C LYS A 321 3.70 -0.21 1.41
N SER A 322 4.98 -0.18 1.76
CA SER A 322 5.76 1.04 1.91
C SER A 322 6.79 1.11 0.81
N LYS A 323 6.96 2.30 0.24
CA LYS A 323 8.06 2.59 -0.68
C LYS A 323 8.47 4.04 -0.50
N ALA A 324 9.73 4.28 -0.21
CA ALA A 324 10.30 5.61 -0.30
C ALA A 324 11.62 5.57 -1.07
N TYR A 325 11.79 6.49 -2.01
CA TYR A 325 12.95 6.55 -2.90
C TYR A 325 13.22 7.99 -3.36
N ASN A 326 14.47 8.26 -3.69
CA ASN A 326 14.88 9.45 -4.42
C ASN A 326 14.42 9.31 -5.88
N TYR A 327 13.69 10.32 -6.34
CA TYR A 327 13.13 10.39 -7.69
C TYR A 327 13.82 11.50 -8.47
N THR A 328 14.38 11.15 -9.63
CA THR A 328 14.91 12.10 -10.61
C THR A 328 14.05 12.18 -11.87
N GLY A 329 13.17 11.21 -12.12
CA GLY A 329 12.31 11.13 -13.31
C GLY A 329 12.91 10.37 -14.48
N LEU A 330 13.95 9.58 -14.24
CA LEU A 330 14.60 8.76 -15.25
C LEU A 330 13.88 7.44 -15.47
N HIS A 331 13.83 7.01 -16.74
CA HIS A 331 13.46 5.66 -17.14
C HIS A 331 14.58 5.05 -17.96
N TYR A 332 15.05 3.88 -17.54
CA TYR A 332 16.17 3.17 -18.18
C TYR A 332 15.67 2.10 -19.14
N ASP A 333 16.49 1.70 -20.11
CA ASP A 333 16.23 0.49 -20.89
C ASP A 333 16.48 -0.75 -20.04
N ILE A 334 15.49 -1.64 -19.92
CA ILE A 334 15.61 -2.89 -19.17
C ILE A 334 16.71 -3.82 -19.73
N ASN A 335 17.00 -3.74 -21.02
CA ASN A 335 18.04 -4.54 -21.68
C ASN A 335 19.41 -3.86 -21.65
N ASN A 336 19.43 -2.53 -21.46
CA ASN A 336 20.64 -1.73 -21.36
C ASN A 336 20.45 -0.62 -20.32
N LEU A 337 20.72 -0.97 -19.06
CA LEU A 337 20.49 -0.09 -17.91
C LEU A 337 21.31 1.22 -17.92
N SER A 338 22.25 1.39 -18.87
CA SER A 338 22.95 2.67 -19.09
C SER A 338 22.16 3.66 -19.97
N GLU A 339 21.20 3.21 -20.76
CA GLU A 339 20.46 4.04 -21.72
C GLU A 339 19.19 4.62 -21.10
N ILE A 340 18.98 5.93 -21.30
CA ILE A 340 17.75 6.62 -20.89
C ILE A 340 16.72 6.56 -22.02
N VAL A 341 15.59 5.87 -21.78
CA VAL A 341 14.54 5.68 -22.79
C VAL A 341 13.39 6.68 -22.64
N ALA A 342 13.23 7.28 -21.47
CA ALA A 342 12.32 8.38 -21.21
C ALA A 342 12.77 9.23 -20.02
N VAL A 343 12.34 10.48 -19.99
CA VAL A 343 12.51 11.39 -18.85
C VAL A 343 11.18 12.08 -18.60
N ASP A 344 10.69 12.01 -17.36
CA ASP A 344 9.43 12.64 -16.98
C ASP A 344 9.55 14.16 -17.12
N LYS A 345 8.54 14.80 -17.72
CA LYS A 345 8.54 16.26 -17.89
C LYS A 345 8.59 16.96 -16.53
N ASN A 346 9.35 18.05 -16.45
CA ASN A 346 9.55 18.88 -15.25
C ASN A 346 10.21 18.16 -14.05
N SER A 347 10.67 16.92 -14.22
CA SER A 347 11.40 16.18 -13.19
C SER A 347 12.80 16.76 -12.93
N PRO A 348 13.46 16.42 -11.82
CA PRO A 348 14.83 16.88 -11.54
C PRO A 348 15.83 16.59 -12.68
N ALA A 349 15.79 15.40 -13.28
CA ALA A 349 16.65 15.04 -14.40
C ALA A 349 16.31 15.82 -15.68
N TYR A 350 15.03 16.08 -15.94
CA TYR A 350 14.61 16.92 -17.05
C TYR A 350 15.15 18.35 -16.90
N ASN A 351 15.04 18.92 -15.70
CA ASN A 351 15.51 20.27 -15.40
C ASN A 351 17.04 20.35 -15.45
N ALA A 352 17.75 19.29 -15.07
CA ALA A 352 19.21 19.17 -15.19
C ALA A 352 19.70 18.97 -16.64
N GLY A 353 18.80 18.77 -17.60
CA GLY A 353 19.14 18.68 -19.03
C GLY A 353 19.30 17.26 -19.58
N ILE A 354 19.05 16.21 -18.79
CA ILE A 354 19.01 14.82 -19.28
C ILE A 354 17.82 14.64 -20.21
N ARG A 355 18.04 13.95 -21.33
CA ARG A 355 17.02 13.67 -22.34
C ARG A 355 17.03 12.19 -22.72
N LYS A 356 15.94 11.74 -23.34
CA LYS A 356 15.86 10.43 -23.99
C LYS A 356 17.02 10.26 -24.98
N GLY A 357 17.64 9.09 -24.96
CA GLY A 357 18.79 8.71 -25.79
C GLY A 357 20.15 9.04 -25.17
N ASP A 358 20.19 9.77 -24.05
CA ASP A 358 21.43 9.96 -23.30
C ASP A 358 21.88 8.62 -22.69
N VAL A 359 23.20 8.41 -22.63
CA VAL A 359 23.81 7.22 -22.01
C VAL A 359 24.48 7.63 -20.72
N VAL A 360 24.05 7.08 -19.58
CA VAL A 360 24.70 7.27 -18.29
C VAL A 360 25.97 6.42 -18.27
N GLU A 361 27.14 7.04 -18.19
CA GLU A 361 28.41 6.32 -18.04
C GLU A 361 28.68 5.96 -16.58
N LYS A 362 28.32 6.87 -15.65
CA LYS A 362 28.50 6.69 -14.21
C LYS A 362 27.39 7.37 -13.41
N ILE A 363 27.05 6.77 -12.28
CA ILE A 363 26.30 7.41 -11.20
C ILE A 363 27.21 7.42 -9.98
N ASN A 364 27.49 8.61 -9.46
CA ASN A 364 28.51 8.87 -8.46
C ASN A 364 29.85 8.25 -8.91
N LYS A 365 30.37 7.28 -8.16
CA LYS A 365 31.65 6.61 -8.47
C LYS A 365 31.47 5.29 -9.24
N THR A 366 30.24 4.83 -9.43
CA THR A 366 29.94 3.51 -10.01
C THR A 366 29.66 3.64 -11.49
N LYS A 367 30.29 2.77 -12.29
CA LYS A 367 30.05 2.71 -13.74
C LYS A 367 28.72 2.02 -14.04
N MET A 368 28.10 2.40 -15.15
CA MET A 368 26.82 1.86 -15.60
C MET A 368 26.93 0.85 -16.75
N ASN A 369 28.14 0.62 -17.27
CA ASN A 369 28.39 -0.28 -18.41
C ASN A 369 28.39 -1.77 -17.99
N HIS A 370 27.28 -2.21 -17.40
CA HIS A 370 27.07 -3.56 -16.89
C HIS A 370 25.73 -4.12 -17.37
N SER A 371 25.65 -5.45 -17.53
CA SER A 371 24.39 -6.13 -17.84
C SER A 371 23.46 -6.19 -16.63
N ALA A 372 22.17 -6.45 -16.86
CA ALA A 372 21.21 -6.66 -15.78
C ALA A 372 21.60 -7.84 -14.87
N GLU A 373 22.19 -8.90 -15.44
CA GLU A 373 22.70 -10.07 -14.72
C GLU A 373 23.90 -9.71 -13.83
N GLU A 374 24.81 -8.86 -14.31
CA GLU A 374 25.95 -8.38 -13.51
C GLU A 374 25.48 -7.55 -12.32
N PHE A 375 24.54 -6.61 -12.52
CA PHE A 375 23.91 -5.87 -11.41
C PHE A 375 23.20 -6.81 -10.43
N SER A 376 22.45 -7.79 -10.93
CA SER A 376 21.73 -8.77 -10.11
C SER A 376 22.68 -9.62 -9.27
N ALA A 377 23.79 -10.09 -9.86
CA ALA A 377 24.81 -10.87 -9.15
C ALA A 377 25.51 -10.04 -8.07
N ALA A 378 25.91 -8.81 -8.41
CA ALA A 378 26.57 -7.90 -7.49
C ALA A 378 25.66 -7.50 -6.30
N TYR A 379 24.38 -7.27 -6.55
CA TYR A 379 23.38 -7.01 -5.52
C TYR A 379 23.13 -8.21 -4.60
N LYS A 380 23.03 -9.44 -5.14
CA LYS A 380 22.92 -10.65 -4.32
C LYS A 380 24.15 -10.85 -3.44
N ARG A 381 25.34 -10.53 -3.98
CA ARG A 381 26.59 -10.56 -3.23
C ARG A 381 26.58 -9.53 -2.09
N PHE A 382 26.15 -8.29 -2.36
CA PHE A 382 25.95 -7.26 -1.33
C PHE A 382 25.05 -7.79 -0.22
N ILE A 383 23.86 -8.33 -0.54
CA ILE A 383 22.92 -8.85 0.47
C ILE A 383 23.61 -9.92 1.31
N THR A 384 24.25 -10.90 0.66
CA THR A 384 24.88 -12.05 1.34
C THR A 384 25.99 -11.60 2.30
N GLU A 385 26.87 -10.71 1.85
CA GLU A 385 28.04 -10.27 2.63
C GLU A 385 27.68 -9.24 3.71
N THR A 386 26.53 -8.58 3.60
CA THR A 386 26.06 -7.59 4.60
C THR A 386 25.01 -8.16 5.56
N MET A 387 24.58 -9.42 5.41
CA MET A 387 23.65 -10.06 6.36
C MET A 387 24.07 -9.95 7.84
N PRO A 388 25.37 -10.01 8.21
CA PRO A 388 25.79 -9.82 9.61
C PRO A 388 25.42 -8.47 10.22
N PHE A 389 25.12 -7.45 9.41
CA PHE A 389 24.76 -6.10 9.86
C PHE A 389 23.24 -5.88 10.03
N ARG A 390 22.44 -6.94 9.82
CA ARG A 390 20.98 -6.91 9.99
C ARG A 390 20.59 -7.08 11.45
N ASP A 391 19.48 -6.47 11.85
CA ASP A 391 18.87 -6.65 13.17
C ASP A 391 17.90 -7.85 13.18
N PRO A 392 18.21 -8.96 13.89
CA PRO A 392 17.33 -10.11 14.01
C PRO A 392 15.97 -9.82 14.66
N ASP A 393 15.86 -8.80 15.50
CA ASP A 393 14.63 -8.44 16.22
C ASP A 393 13.58 -7.74 15.34
N THR A 394 13.98 -7.38 14.13
CA THR A 394 13.12 -6.75 13.11
C THR A 394 12.67 -7.75 12.05
N ARG A 395 12.86 -9.05 12.28
CA ARG A 395 12.56 -10.08 11.28
C ARG A 395 11.07 -10.11 10.91
N PHE A 396 10.78 -10.07 9.62
CA PHE A 396 9.43 -10.27 9.08
C PHE A 396 9.44 -11.13 7.81
N THR A 397 8.25 -11.58 7.41
CA THR A 397 8.01 -12.27 6.15
C THR A 397 7.43 -11.29 5.15
N ASP A 398 8.05 -11.15 3.97
CA ASP A 398 7.50 -10.30 2.92
C ASP A 398 6.28 -10.95 2.21
N ASN A 399 5.63 -10.21 1.33
CA ASN A 399 4.47 -10.72 0.58
C ASN A 399 4.79 -11.93 -0.33
N ASN A 400 6.06 -12.17 -0.64
CA ASN A 400 6.50 -13.28 -1.49
C ASN A 400 6.86 -14.53 -0.66
N GLY A 401 6.73 -14.46 0.67
CA GLY A 401 7.06 -15.56 1.58
C GLY A 401 8.53 -15.60 1.99
N PHE A 402 9.32 -14.56 1.73
CA PHE A 402 10.70 -14.48 2.20
C PHE A 402 10.74 -14.14 3.70
N MET A 403 11.02 -15.14 4.53
CA MET A 403 10.93 -15.05 6.00
C MET A 403 12.15 -14.41 6.69
N ARG A 404 13.14 -13.92 5.94
CA ARG A 404 14.40 -13.39 6.48
C ARG A 404 14.58 -11.90 6.18
N CYS A 405 13.51 -11.17 5.89
CA CYS A 405 13.57 -9.70 5.82
C CYS A 405 13.90 -9.17 7.21
N MET A 406 14.92 -8.31 7.29
CA MET A 406 15.38 -7.67 8.53
C MET A 406 15.85 -6.27 8.18
N PHE A 407 15.59 -5.29 9.04
CA PHE A 407 16.19 -3.97 8.94
C PHE A 407 17.68 -4.02 9.27
N TRP A 408 18.38 -2.94 8.93
CA TRP A 408 19.76 -2.73 9.34
C TRP A 408 19.82 -2.45 10.84
N SER A 409 20.85 -2.98 11.49
CA SER A 409 21.13 -2.62 12.88
C SER A 409 21.83 -1.25 12.92
N GLU A 410 21.28 -0.34 13.72
CA GLU A 410 21.77 1.05 13.84
C GLU A 410 23.27 1.15 14.16
N GLY A 411 23.78 0.21 14.99
CA GLY A 411 25.19 0.16 15.37
C GLY A 411 26.17 -0.12 14.22
N PHE A 412 25.68 -0.60 13.07
CA PHE A 412 26.50 -0.95 11.90
C PHE A 412 26.31 -0.01 10.70
N TYR A 413 25.62 1.12 10.87
CA TYR A 413 25.40 2.08 9.78
C TYR A 413 26.70 2.53 9.08
N PRO A 414 27.82 2.80 9.77
CA PRO A 414 29.09 3.14 9.11
C PRO A 414 29.63 2.01 8.22
N GLU A 415 29.56 0.75 8.66
CA GLU A 415 29.99 -0.43 7.91
C GLU A 415 29.12 -0.67 6.68
N ILE A 416 27.80 -0.47 6.81
CA ILE A 416 26.85 -0.57 5.71
C ILE A 416 27.09 0.53 4.68
N ALA A 417 27.25 1.79 5.11
CA ALA A 417 27.57 2.90 4.22
C ALA A 417 28.90 2.68 3.47
N LYS A 418 29.91 2.12 4.17
CA LYS A 418 31.18 1.73 3.54
C LYS A 418 30.97 0.64 2.49
N ALA A 419 30.05 -0.31 2.69
CA ALA A 419 29.74 -1.32 1.68
C ALA A 419 29.26 -0.67 0.38
N PHE A 420 28.43 0.38 0.42
CA PHE A 420 27.98 1.13 -0.76
C PHE A 420 29.09 1.88 -1.51
N THR A 421 30.31 1.93 -0.99
CA THR A 421 31.47 2.49 -1.70
C THR A 421 32.27 1.45 -2.48
N LYS A 422 32.00 0.15 -2.27
CA LYS A 422 32.76 -0.93 -2.91
C LYS A 422 32.24 -1.21 -4.32
N ASN A 423 33.13 -1.08 -5.30
CA ASN A 423 32.79 -1.33 -6.71
C ASN A 423 32.34 -2.77 -6.99
N GLU A 424 32.74 -3.74 -6.17
CA GLU A 424 32.34 -5.15 -6.35
C GLU A 424 30.84 -5.41 -6.17
N TYR A 425 30.11 -4.47 -5.55
CA TYR A 425 28.65 -4.54 -5.37
C TYR A 425 27.86 -3.74 -6.42
N LEU A 426 28.56 -3.07 -7.35
CA LEU A 426 27.96 -2.22 -8.39
C LEU A 426 26.81 -1.33 -7.86
N PRO A 427 27.02 -0.52 -6.80
CA PRO A 427 25.94 0.17 -6.10
C PRO A 427 25.43 1.40 -6.86
N ALA A 428 25.40 1.38 -8.19
CA ALA A 428 25.03 2.53 -9.00
C ALA A 428 23.61 3.01 -8.66
N PHE A 429 22.67 2.08 -8.48
CA PHE A 429 21.29 2.35 -8.10
C PHE A 429 21.07 2.62 -6.61
N SER A 430 22.12 2.66 -5.78
CA SER A 430 21.97 3.05 -4.37
C SER A 430 21.56 4.52 -4.21
N TYR A 431 21.72 5.35 -5.24
CA TYR A 431 21.25 6.74 -5.24
C TYR A 431 19.76 6.86 -4.90
N LEU A 432 18.96 5.85 -5.25
CA LEU A 432 17.54 5.75 -4.93
C LEU A 432 17.28 5.80 -3.42
N TYR A 433 18.27 5.45 -2.60
CA TYR A 433 18.17 5.39 -1.15
C TYR A 433 19.20 6.29 -0.45
N LYS A 434 19.84 7.23 -1.16
CA LYS A 434 20.90 8.10 -0.62
C LYS A 434 20.44 9.00 0.53
N PHE A 435 19.12 9.23 0.66
CA PHE A 435 18.54 9.94 1.80
C PHE A 435 18.70 9.18 3.12
N ALA A 436 18.99 7.88 3.08
CA ALA A 436 19.12 7.04 4.27
C ALA A 436 20.55 7.06 4.82
N PRO A 437 20.73 7.19 6.15
CA PRO A 437 22.05 7.36 6.77
C PRO A 437 22.96 6.13 6.66
N TYR A 438 22.39 4.94 6.47
CA TYR A 438 23.15 3.70 6.20
C TYR A 438 23.56 3.54 4.73
N VAL A 439 23.08 4.40 3.83
CA VAL A 439 23.52 4.45 2.43
C VAL A 439 24.56 5.56 2.25
N ASP A 440 24.26 6.76 2.77
CA ASP A 440 25.19 7.90 2.78
C ASP A 440 25.21 8.56 4.16
N ILE A 441 26.31 8.34 4.89
CA ILE A 441 26.49 8.85 6.25
C ILE A 441 26.64 10.37 6.30
N ASN A 442 27.04 11.00 5.19
CA ASN A 442 27.25 12.44 5.13
C ASN A 442 25.94 13.22 4.91
N GLY A 443 24.83 12.51 4.61
CA GLY A 443 23.52 13.12 4.36
C GLY A 443 23.46 13.95 3.06
N GLU A 444 24.44 13.80 2.17
CA GLU A 444 24.42 14.46 0.87
C GLU A 444 23.38 13.79 -0.02
N ASN A 445 22.22 14.41 -0.23
CA ASN A 445 21.16 13.78 -1.04
C ASN A 445 21.30 14.00 -2.55
N ASN A 446 22.28 14.80 -3.00
CA ASN A 446 22.58 14.99 -4.43
C ASN A 446 23.25 13.74 -5.01
N SER A 447 23.07 13.52 -6.31
CA SER A 447 23.76 12.45 -7.02
C SER A 447 24.38 12.99 -8.30
N ASN A 448 25.63 12.58 -8.53
CA ASN A 448 26.41 13.00 -9.69
C ASN A 448 26.18 12.02 -10.84
N PHE A 449 25.76 12.51 -12.00
CA PHE A 449 25.53 11.73 -13.21
C PHE A 449 26.52 12.15 -14.29
N VAL A 450 27.38 11.22 -14.70
CA VAL A 450 28.22 11.40 -15.89
C VAL A 450 27.50 10.80 -17.08
N ILE A 451 27.04 11.65 -18.00
CA ILE A 451 26.29 11.24 -19.18
C ILE A 451 27.08 11.48 -20.47
N LYS A 452 26.77 10.71 -21.50
CA LYS A 452 27.22 10.93 -22.88
C LYS A 452 26.02 11.34 -23.73
N LYS A 453 26.09 12.55 -24.28
CA LYS A 453 25.06 13.18 -25.11
C LYS A 453 25.65 13.57 -26.45
N GLY A 454 25.21 12.92 -27.53
CA GLY A 454 25.71 13.18 -28.89
C GLY A 454 27.23 13.04 -29.05
N GLY A 455 27.88 12.21 -28.22
CA GLY A 455 29.34 12.03 -28.22
C GLY A 455 30.11 12.83 -27.16
N SER A 456 29.52 13.91 -26.63
CA SER A 456 30.13 14.73 -25.58
C SER A 456 29.79 14.21 -24.18
N LYS A 457 30.79 14.21 -23.28
CA LYS A 457 30.58 13.89 -21.87
C LYS A 457 30.13 15.13 -21.10
N GLN A 458 29.13 14.96 -20.26
CA GLN A 458 28.65 16.00 -19.35
C GLN A 458 28.59 15.44 -17.93
N ASN A 459 28.87 16.30 -16.96
CA ASN A 459 28.76 15.97 -15.55
C ASN A 459 27.63 16.80 -14.93
N LEU A 460 26.64 16.13 -14.36
CA LEU A 460 25.40 16.74 -13.88
C LEU A 460 25.16 16.35 -12.43
N ASP A 461 25.11 17.32 -11.52
CA ASP A 461 24.65 17.09 -10.16
C ASP A 461 23.14 17.26 -10.09
N ILE A 462 22.43 16.20 -9.71
CA ILE A 462 20.97 16.17 -9.65
C ILE A 462 20.56 16.01 -8.19
N THR A 463 19.78 16.98 -7.70
CA THR A 463 19.09 16.87 -6.42
C THR A 463 17.73 16.20 -6.66
N PRO A 464 17.52 14.96 -6.17
CA PRO A 464 16.26 14.25 -6.37
C PRO A 464 15.12 14.83 -5.51
N GLU A 465 13.89 14.57 -5.93
CA GLU A 465 12.71 14.72 -5.08
C GLU A 465 12.55 13.46 -4.22
N PHE A 466 12.15 13.61 -2.96
CA PHE A 466 11.83 12.47 -2.11
C PHE A 466 10.38 12.01 -2.35
N ARG A 467 10.20 10.81 -2.90
CA ARG A 467 8.88 10.19 -3.05
C ARG A 467 8.66 9.16 -1.96
N LYS A 468 7.58 9.31 -1.19
CA LYS A 468 7.14 8.33 -0.19
C LYS A 468 5.70 7.93 -0.44
N GLN A 469 5.42 6.64 -0.41
CA GLN A 469 4.07 6.09 -0.44
C GLN A 469 3.94 4.99 0.59
N ALA A 470 2.79 4.97 1.24
CA ALA A 470 2.41 3.94 2.19
C ALA A 470 0.93 3.67 1.99
N THR A 471 0.61 2.45 1.58
CA THR A 471 -0.75 2.02 1.27
C THR A 471 -1.03 0.72 2.01
N VAL A 472 -2.27 0.51 2.42
CA VAL A 472 -2.74 -0.77 2.95
C VAL A 472 -3.90 -1.23 2.07
N GLU A 473 -3.91 -2.51 1.71
CA GLU A 473 -4.99 -3.14 0.94
C GLU A 473 -5.43 -4.43 1.61
N LEU A 474 -6.70 -4.82 1.40
CA LEU A 474 -7.19 -6.14 1.76
C LEU A 474 -6.70 -7.14 0.71
N LYS A 475 -5.94 -8.16 1.13
CA LYS A 475 -5.40 -9.17 0.21
C LYS A 475 -6.50 -10.00 -0.39
#